data_AF-A0A7V4GYL7-F1
#
_entry.id   AF-A0A7V4GYL7-F1
#
_cell.length_a   1.000
_cell.length_b   1.000
_cell.length_c   1.000
_cell.angle_alpha   90.00
_cell.angle_beta   90.00
_cell.angle_gamma   90.00
#
_symmetry.space_group_name_H-M   'P 1'
#
loop_
_entity.id
_entity.type
_entity.pdbx_description
1 polymer ?
#
loop_
_entity_poly.entity_id
_entity_poly.type
_entity_poly.pdbx_seq_one_letter_code
_entity_poly.pdbx_strand_id
1 'polypeptide(L)'
;MLRILEAREIDEQGRLLGKRRRQPEEWYRLYKENIPQNHDLKAEKSLLPRHASGIPNETRQLVVFSKRNFLSKIGNIQYLIVAFLEAPLLALILAWFTRYETDAGYFFSENKNIPQYLFMAVVVALFIGLTISAEEIIKDRRILLRESYLNLSWFSYINSKVFYLFGLSAIQTMLFVLVGNIVLGNPEMIPAYWIVLFSTACFANLLGLNLSSGLKSVIAVYISIPLLLVPQLLFSGVIVSFDDLHKSLTRRTVVPVIGEIMASRWAYEALAVEQFSHNAFQKHFFKAEQEISDAGFKVNFLIPRLENVAQATIRKLNDSAAFHELQNNLKLLHNEIKKFPENNGLYPFEYIDSLKIQSFNETIGEELLDYLTYVRLQFLGKLEEGNRQKDSIYNSLLTRFGEDGVYRLKSRSHNSKLADIVQNKNELVKFIEVDNHIIPKKDPIYVLPESDYGRAHFYAAYKRLNGQYIDTLWFNLVVLWLMTFILYAILLTNGLAGTLDFFSREIKNISRIRR
;
A
#
# COMPACT_ATOMS: atom_id res chain seq x y z
N MET A 1 -16.81 44.88 -43.59
CA MET A 1 -15.68 45.80 -43.84
C MET A 1 -14.78 45.32 -44.99
N LEU A 2 -14.18 44.11 -44.89
CA LEU A 2 -13.33 43.53 -45.95
C LEU A 2 -14.01 43.47 -47.34
N ARG A 3 -15.31 43.15 -47.39
CA ARG A 3 -16.09 43.15 -48.64
C ARG A 3 -16.14 44.50 -49.39
N ILE A 4 -16.04 45.63 -48.69
CA ILE A 4 -16.06 46.97 -49.32
C ILE A 4 -14.67 47.30 -49.86
N LEU A 5 -13.62 46.90 -49.14
CA LEU A 5 -12.22 47.10 -49.54
C LEU A 5 -11.84 46.28 -50.78
N GLU A 6 -12.46 45.11 -50.96
CA GLU A 6 -12.20 44.19 -52.07
C GLU A 6 -13.25 44.24 -53.19
N ALA A 7 -14.14 45.24 -53.16
CA ALA A 7 -15.14 45.41 -54.20
C ALA A 7 -14.47 45.50 -55.58
N ARG A 8 -14.95 44.74 -56.56
CA ARG A 8 -14.43 44.71 -57.93
C ARG A 8 -15.23 45.63 -58.84
N GLU A 9 -14.60 46.14 -59.89
CA GLU A 9 -15.33 46.86 -60.95
C GLU A 9 -16.31 45.92 -61.66
N ILE A 10 -17.40 46.50 -62.16
CA ILE A 10 -18.45 45.77 -62.87
C ILE A 10 -18.52 46.38 -64.28
N ASP A 11 -18.55 45.55 -65.32
CA ASP A 11 -18.74 46.03 -66.70
C ASP A 11 -20.21 46.41 -66.99
N GLU A 12 -20.48 46.95 -68.17
CA GLU A 12 -21.83 47.36 -68.60
C GLU A 12 -22.85 46.21 -68.69
N GLN A 13 -22.40 44.95 -68.72
CA GLN A 13 -23.24 43.75 -68.68
C GLN A 13 -23.35 43.12 -67.28
N GLY A 14 -22.82 43.78 -66.24
CA GLY A 14 -22.97 43.34 -64.85
C GLY A 14 -21.93 42.31 -64.38
N ARG A 15 -20.83 42.08 -65.12
CA ARG A 15 -19.80 41.09 -64.75
C ARG A 15 -18.66 41.71 -63.94
N LEU A 16 -18.22 41.01 -62.88
CA LEU A 16 -17.13 41.47 -62.01
C LEU A 16 -15.76 41.29 -62.69
N LEU A 17 -15.07 42.41 -62.92
CA LEU A 17 -13.71 42.44 -63.48
C LEU A 17 -12.67 42.05 -62.40
N GLY A 18 -11.51 41.53 -62.83
CA GLY A 18 -10.43 41.10 -61.92
C GLY A 18 -9.71 42.23 -61.18
N LYS A 19 -10.11 43.49 -61.38
CA LYS A 19 -9.50 44.68 -60.79
C LYS A 19 -10.38 45.24 -59.65
N ARG A 20 -9.75 45.70 -58.58
CA ARG A 20 -10.43 46.35 -57.46
C ARG A 20 -11.00 47.70 -57.92
N ARG A 21 -12.20 48.01 -57.43
CA ARG A 21 -12.93 49.26 -57.67
C ARG A 21 -12.25 50.48 -57.06
N ARG A 22 -11.53 50.32 -55.96
CA ARG A 22 -10.68 51.35 -55.36
C ARG A 22 -9.33 50.76 -55.03
N GLN A 23 -8.27 51.43 -55.43
CA GLN A 23 -6.91 50.98 -55.15
C GLN A 23 -6.51 51.35 -53.71
N PRO A 24 -5.56 50.62 -53.09
CA PRO A 24 -5.08 50.91 -51.74
C PRO A 24 -4.63 52.37 -51.54
N GLU A 25 -4.04 52.97 -52.57
CA GLU A 25 -3.55 54.35 -52.55
C GLU A 25 -4.71 55.36 -52.45
N GLU A 26 -5.84 55.07 -53.10
CA GLU A 26 -7.06 55.89 -53.03
C GLU A 26 -7.68 55.82 -51.63
N TRP A 27 -7.70 54.62 -51.02
CA TRP A 27 -8.12 54.46 -49.63
C TRP A 27 -7.21 55.21 -48.65
N TYR A 28 -5.90 55.18 -48.87
CA TYR A 28 -4.95 55.93 -48.05
C TYR A 28 -5.13 57.45 -48.19
N ARG A 29 -5.41 57.93 -49.41
CA ARG A 29 -5.70 59.34 -49.66
C ARG A 29 -7.01 59.77 -48.98
N LEU A 30 -8.09 59.02 -49.16
CA LEU A 30 -9.36 59.24 -48.48
C LEU A 30 -9.22 59.18 -46.96
N TYR A 31 -8.38 58.29 -46.44
CA TYR A 31 -8.06 58.23 -45.02
C TYR A 31 -7.38 59.52 -44.54
N LYS A 32 -6.36 60.02 -45.27
CA LYS A 32 -5.69 61.28 -44.93
C LYS A 32 -6.61 62.51 -45.04
N GLU A 33 -7.49 62.53 -46.03
CA GLU A 33 -8.41 63.65 -46.27
C GLU A 33 -9.56 63.70 -45.25
N ASN A 34 -10.04 62.53 -44.81
CA ASN A 34 -11.18 62.45 -43.89
C ASN A 34 -10.76 62.21 -42.43
N ILE A 35 -9.45 62.18 -42.13
CA ILE A 35 -9.00 62.17 -40.75
C ILE A 35 -9.22 63.58 -40.18
N PRO A 36 -9.97 63.74 -39.08
CA PRO A 36 -10.08 65.05 -38.45
C PRO A 36 -8.69 65.49 -37.99
N GLN A 37 -8.18 66.60 -38.53
CA GLN A 37 -6.83 67.11 -38.23
C GLN A 37 -6.67 67.71 -36.82
N ASN A 38 -7.72 67.76 -36.01
CA ASN A 38 -7.66 68.25 -34.64
C ASN A 38 -8.42 67.33 -33.70
N HIS A 39 -7.70 66.38 -33.11
CA HIS A 39 -7.92 66.08 -31.71
C HIS A 39 -6.60 66.28 -30.99
N ASP A 40 -6.57 67.27 -30.09
CA ASP A 40 -5.70 67.22 -28.92
C ASP A 40 -5.96 65.86 -28.26
N LEU A 41 -5.11 64.88 -28.54
CA LEU A 41 -5.06 63.63 -27.80
C LEU A 41 -4.39 63.88 -26.43
N LYS A 42 -4.87 64.88 -25.69
CA LYS A 42 -5.05 64.71 -24.25
C LYS A 42 -6.28 63.82 -24.10
N ALA A 43 -6.19 62.58 -24.57
CA ALA A 43 -6.90 61.54 -23.89
C ALA A 43 -6.36 61.62 -22.47
N GLU A 44 -7.17 62.08 -21.52
CA GLU A 44 -6.96 61.66 -20.13
C GLU A 44 -6.66 60.17 -20.24
N LYS A 45 -5.50 59.75 -19.74
CA LYS A 45 -5.24 58.34 -19.49
C LYS A 45 -6.23 57.95 -18.40
N SER A 46 -7.51 57.87 -18.72
CA SER A 46 -8.47 57.14 -17.94
C SER A 46 -7.87 55.75 -17.89
N LEU A 47 -7.57 55.31 -16.67
CA LEU A 47 -7.21 53.93 -16.43
C LEU A 47 -8.25 53.12 -17.19
N LEU A 48 -7.80 52.29 -18.15
CA LEU A 48 -8.66 51.27 -18.75
C LEU A 48 -9.51 50.71 -17.61
N PRO A 49 -10.85 50.67 -17.74
CA PRO A 49 -11.70 50.23 -16.64
C PRO A 49 -11.08 48.94 -16.14
N ARG A 50 -10.59 48.93 -14.88
CA ARG A 50 -9.89 47.77 -14.33
C ARG A 50 -10.84 46.62 -14.55
N HIS A 51 -10.49 45.70 -15.46
CA HIS A 51 -11.35 44.57 -15.76
C HIS A 51 -11.70 43.92 -14.41
N ALA A 52 -12.99 43.95 -14.04
CA ALA A 52 -13.46 43.45 -12.76
C ALA A 52 -13.29 41.93 -12.62
N SER A 53 -12.85 41.25 -13.67
CA SER A 53 -12.56 39.83 -13.70
C SER A 53 -11.06 39.59 -13.52
N GLY A 54 -10.54 39.85 -12.32
CA GLY A 54 -9.29 39.22 -11.90
C GLY A 54 -9.45 37.70 -11.87
N ILE A 55 -8.36 36.96 -12.07
CA ILE A 55 -8.36 35.50 -11.93
C ILE A 55 -8.87 35.18 -10.52
N PRO A 56 -9.93 34.37 -10.36
CA PRO A 56 -10.51 34.08 -9.06
C PRO A 56 -9.50 33.36 -8.16
N ASN A 57 -9.59 33.55 -6.84
CA ASN A 57 -8.73 32.87 -5.87
C ASN A 57 -8.78 31.34 -6.02
N GLU A 58 -7.70 30.67 -5.65
CA GLU A 58 -7.52 29.22 -5.80
C GLU A 58 -8.64 28.39 -5.13
N THR A 59 -9.14 28.83 -3.98
CA THR A 59 -10.25 28.18 -3.27
C THR A 59 -11.57 28.29 -4.05
N ARG A 60 -11.85 29.44 -4.66
CA ARG A 60 -13.03 29.62 -5.53
C ARG A 60 -12.91 28.76 -6.78
N GLN A 61 -11.71 28.70 -7.38
CA GLN A 61 -11.45 27.81 -8.52
C GLN A 61 -11.68 26.34 -8.14
N LEU A 62 -11.19 25.90 -6.98
CA LEU A 62 -11.39 24.54 -6.48
C LEU A 62 -12.88 24.21 -6.38
N VAL A 63 -13.69 25.08 -5.77
CA VAL A 63 -15.14 24.87 -5.65
C VAL A 63 -15.81 24.80 -7.02
N VAL A 64 -15.44 25.68 -7.96
CA VAL A 64 -16.01 25.68 -9.31
C VAL A 64 -15.62 24.41 -10.07
N PHE A 65 -14.36 23.98 -10.02
CA PHE A 65 -13.92 22.75 -10.66
C PHE A 65 -14.57 21.52 -10.04
N SER A 66 -14.68 21.45 -8.71
CA SER A 66 -15.36 20.36 -8.01
C SER A 66 -16.84 20.31 -8.38
N LYS A 67 -17.53 21.46 -8.40
CA LYS A 67 -18.93 21.55 -8.83
C LYS A 67 -19.10 21.10 -10.29
N ARG A 68 -18.24 21.57 -11.20
CA ARG A 68 -18.25 21.14 -12.61
C ARG A 68 -18.07 19.62 -12.71
N ASN A 69 -17.05 19.09 -12.06
CA ASN A 69 -16.71 17.67 -12.09
C ASN A 69 -17.90 16.85 -11.58
N PHE A 70 -18.43 17.18 -10.41
CA PHE A 70 -19.56 16.50 -9.80
C PHE A 70 -20.84 16.56 -10.66
N LEU A 71 -21.23 17.75 -11.13
CA LEU A 71 -22.43 17.92 -11.97
C LEU A 71 -22.33 17.17 -13.29
N SER A 72 -21.14 17.16 -13.92
CA SER A 72 -20.92 16.44 -15.19
C SER A 72 -21.09 14.93 -15.03
N LYS A 73 -20.79 14.38 -13.84
CA LYS A 73 -20.87 12.95 -13.55
C LYS A 73 -22.28 12.55 -13.11
N ILE A 74 -22.93 13.36 -12.27
CA ILE A 74 -24.32 13.10 -11.86
C ILE A 74 -25.30 13.16 -13.03
N GLY A 75 -25.04 14.02 -14.02
CA GLY A 75 -25.84 14.07 -15.25
C GLY A 75 -25.74 12.78 -16.09
N ASN A 76 -24.78 11.91 -15.84
CA ASN A 76 -24.60 10.65 -16.56
C ASN A 76 -25.03 9.45 -15.70
N ILE A 77 -26.30 9.09 -15.80
CA ILE A 77 -26.89 7.99 -15.03
C ILE A 77 -26.23 6.63 -15.32
N GLN A 78 -25.81 6.39 -16.57
CA GLN A 78 -25.14 5.14 -16.96
C GLN A 78 -23.81 5.00 -16.23
N TYR A 79 -23.02 6.07 -16.20
CA TYR A 79 -21.77 6.11 -15.45
C TYR A 79 -21.99 5.89 -13.95
N LEU A 80 -22.98 6.54 -13.35
CA LEU A 80 -23.27 6.37 -11.92
C LEU A 80 -23.72 4.94 -11.59
N ILE A 81 -24.61 4.35 -12.39
CA ILE A 81 -25.07 2.97 -12.20
C ILE A 81 -23.88 2.02 -12.24
N VAL A 82 -23.02 2.14 -13.26
CA VAL A 82 -21.84 1.28 -13.38
C VAL A 82 -20.91 1.50 -12.17
N ALA A 83 -20.58 2.75 -11.84
CA ALA A 83 -19.66 3.05 -10.75
C ALA A 83 -20.16 2.53 -9.39
N PHE A 84 -21.46 2.67 -9.09
CA PHE A 84 -21.99 2.22 -7.80
C PHE A 84 -22.35 0.73 -7.76
N LEU A 85 -22.68 0.10 -8.88
CA LEU A 85 -23.07 -1.32 -8.93
C LEU A 85 -21.88 -2.26 -9.11
N GLU A 86 -20.81 -1.81 -9.77
CA GLU A 86 -19.60 -2.61 -10.01
C GLU A 86 -19.03 -3.20 -8.72
N ALA A 87 -18.80 -2.37 -7.69
CA ALA A 87 -18.19 -2.82 -6.44
C ALA A 87 -19.09 -3.81 -5.65
N PRO A 88 -20.39 -3.55 -5.40
CA PRO A 88 -21.30 -4.53 -4.80
C PRO A 88 -21.39 -5.84 -5.59
N LEU A 89 -21.44 -5.78 -6.92
CA LEU A 89 -21.57 -6.96 -7.76
C LEU A 89 -20.33 -7.83 -7.68
N LEU A 90 -19.14 -7.23 -7.76
CA LEU A 90 -17.87 -7.95 -7.57
C LEU A 90 -17.77 -8.54 -6.15
N ALA A 91 -18.18 -7.78 -5.12
CA ALA A 91 -18.22 -8.29 -3.75
C ALA A 91 -19.14 -9.50 -3.62
N LEU A 92 -20.34 -9.46 -4.22
CA LEU A 92 -21.30 -10.56 -4.19
C LEU A 92 -20.73 -11.80 -4.87
N ILE A 93 -20.17 -11.65 -6.07
CA ILE A 93 -19.58 -12.76 -6.82
C ILE A 93 -18.43 -13.39 -6.03
N LEU A 94 -17.51 -12.57 -5.50
CA LEU A 94 -16.35 -13.05 -4.75
C LEU A 94 -16.75 -13.71 -3.44
N ALA A 95 -17.65 -13.09 -2.66
CA ALA A 95 -18.10 -13.63 -1.39
C ALA A 95 -18.89 -14.93 -1.59
N TRP A 96 -19.75 -15.00 -2.61
CA TRP A 96 -20.47 -16.23 -2.95
C TRP A 96 -19.51 -17.35 -3.37
N PHE A 97 -18.55 -17.06 -4.26
CA PHE A 97 -17.59 -18.05 -4.74
C PHE A 97 -16.63 -18.54 -3.66
N THR A 98 -16.28 -17.69 -2.70
CA THR A 98 -15.39 -18.03 -1.57
C THR A 98 -16.13 -18.54 -0.35
N ARG A 99 -17.47 -18.62 -0.37
CA ARG A 99 -18.24 -19.17 0.73
C ARG A 99 -18.16 -20.70 0.71
N TYR A 100 -17.21 -21.24 1.48
CA TYR A 100 -17.09 -22.68 1.69
C TYR A 100 -18.00 -23.13 2.83
N GLU A 101 -18.90 -24.08 2.56
CA GLU A 101 -19.81 -24.68 3.55
C GLU A 101 -19.38 -26.14 3.81
N THR A 102 -19.58 -26.60 5.05
CA THR A 102 -19.41 -28.02 5.42
C THR A 102 -20.76 -28.74 5.38
N ASP A 103 -20.77 -30.06 5.56
CA ASP A 103 -22.00 -30.86 5.56
C ASP A 103 -23.00 -30.41 6.65
N ALA A 104 -22.50 -29.77 7.72
CA ALA A 104 -23.29 -29.21 8.82
C ALA A 104 -23.76 -27.76 8.59
N GLY A 105 -23.36 -27.14 7.47
CA GLY A 105 -23.70 -25.76 7.12
C GLY A 105 -22.49 -24.82 7.09
N TYR A 106 -22.76 -23.51 7.08
CA TYR A 106 -21.72 -22.50 6.99
C TYR A 106 -21.24 -22.02 8.36
N PHE A 107 -19.94 -22.17 8.59
CA PHE A 107 -19.23 -21.57 9.71
C PHE A 107 -18.05 -20.75 9.18
N PHE A 108 -17.96 -19.47 9.57
CA PHE A 108 -16.85 -18.61 9.16
C PHE A 108 -15.50 -19.21 9.58
N SER A 109 -15.46 -19.88 10.74
CA SER A 109 -14.28 -20.56 11.25
C SER A 109 -13.73 -21.71 10.40
N GLU A 110 -14.58 -22.35 9.63
CA GLU A 110 -14.23 -23.50 8.78
C GLU A 110 -14.03 -23.10 7.32
N ASN A 111 -14.35 -21.86 6.95
CA ASN A 111 -14.22 -21.39 5.58
C ASN A 111 -12.74 -21.35 5.16
N LYS A 112 -12.37 -22.22 4.22
CA LYS A 112 -10.99 -22.39 3.72
C LYS A 112 -10.53 -21.28 2.77
N ASN A 113 -11.45 -20.42 2.32
CA ASN A 113 -11.20 -19.45 1.26
C ASN A 113 -11.07 -18.00 1.77
N ILE A 114 -11.12 -17.76 3.09
CA ILE A 114 -10.99 -16.41 3.67
C ILE A 114 -9.67 -15.71 3.29
N PRO A 115 -8.49 -16.37 3.36
CA PRO A 115 -7.24 -15.74 2.92
C PRO A 115 -7.26 -15.32 1.45
N GLN A 116 -7.91 -16.09 0.58
CA GLN A 116 -8.07 -15.79 -0.84
C GLN A 116 -9.04 -14.64 -1.04
N TYR A 117 -10.15 -14.60 -0.29
CA TYR A 117 -11.08 -13.47 -0.28
C TYR A 117 -10.38 -12.16 0.12
N LEU A 118 -9.58 -12.18 1.20
CA LEU A 118 -8.78 -11.02 1.62
C LEU A 118 -7.88 -10.50 0.51
N PHE A 119 -7.18 -11.41 -0.17
CA PHE A 119 -6.31 -11.07 -1.27
C PHE A 119 -7.10 -10.47 -2.43
N MET A 120 -8.15 -11.15 -2.90
CA MET A 120 -8.98 -10.67 -4.01
C MET A 120 -9.65 -9.34 -3.71
N ALA A 121 -10.07 -9.08 -2.46
CA ALA A 121 -10.64 -7.79 -2.05
C ALA A 121 -9.64 -6.63 -2.25
N VAL A 122 -8.37 -6.83 -1.88
CA VAL A 122 -7.29 -5.87 -2.13
C VAL A 122 -7.09 -5.65 -3.64
N VAL A 123 -7.10 -6.73 -4.44
CA VAL A 123 -6.99 -6.63 -5.90
C VAL A 123 -8.13 -5.82 -6.50
N VAL A 124 -9.37 -6.08 -6.08
CA VAL A 124 -10.55 -5.34 -6.56
C VAL A 124 -10.47 -3.86 -6.20
N ALA A 125 -10.04 -3.53 -4.97
CA ALA A 125 -9.86 -2.13 -4.57
C ALA A 125 -8.81 -1.40 -5.45
N LEU A 126 -7.69 -2.06 -5.75
CA LEU A 126 -6.69 -1.53 -6.68
C LEU A 126 -7.24 -1.37 -8.10
N PHE A 127 -7.96 -2.38 -8.61
CA PHE A 127 -8.51 -2.39 -9.96
C PHE A 127 -9.57 -1.30 -10.15
N ILE A 128 -10.53 -1.19 -9.23
CA ILE A 128 -11.59 -0.17 -9.29
C ILE A 128 -10.95 1.23 -9.24
N GLY A 129 -10.06 1.49 -8.28
CA GLY A 129 -9.41 2.79 -8.13
C GLY A 129 -8.59 3.20 -9.37
N LEU A 130 -7.85 2.26 -9.98
CA LEU A 130 -7.13 2.52 -11.22
C LEU A 130 -8.08 2.82 -12.38
N THR A 131 -9.13 2.00 -12.56
CA THR A 131 -10.02 2.08 -13.72
C THR A 131 -10.82 3.38 -13.74
N ILE A 132 -11.34 3.83 -12.58
CA ILE A 132 -12.14 5.06 -12.51
C ILE A 132 -11.33 6.33 -12.69
N SER A 133 -10.03 6.30 -12.36
CA SER A 133 -9.17 7.49 -12.31
C SER A 133 -8.28 7.65 -13.54
N ALA A 134 -7.93 6.55 -14.21
CA ALA A 134 -6.90 6.57 -15.24
C ALA A 134 -7.29 7.29 -16.54
N GLU A 135 -8.58 7.60 -16.74
CA GLU A 135 -9.04 8.37 -17.90
C GLU A 135 -9.34 9.84 -17.60
N GLU A 136 -9.36 10.25 -16.32
CA GLU A 136 -9.92 11.54 -15.90
C GLU A 136 -9.19 12.74 -16.50
N ILE A 137 -7.85 12.73 -16.51
CA ILE A 137 -7.05 13.86 -17.03
C ILE A 137 -6.97 13.81 -18.56
N ILE A 138 -6.90 12.62 -19.17
CA ILE A 138 -6.88 12.47 -20.63
C ILE A 138 -8.16 13.04 -21.26
N LYS A 139 -9.33 12.75 -20.66
CA LYS A 139 -10.63 13.25 -21.15
C LYS A 139 -10.71 14.78 -21.11
N ASP A 140 -10.14 15.39 -20.08
CA ASP A 140 -10.18 16.84 -19.89
C ASP A 140 -9.08 17.59 -20.66
N ARG A 141 -8.16 16.90 -21.33
CA ARG A 141 -6.99 17.52 -21.99
C ARG A 141 -7.36 18.65 -22.97
N ARG A 142 -8.43 18.50 -23.75
CA ARG A 142 -8.88 19.56 -24.68
C ARG A 142 -9.38 20.80 -23.95
N ILE A 143 -10.03 20.62 -22.79
CA ILE A 143 -10.52 21.71 -21.93
C ILE A 143 -9.33 22.39 -21.26
N LEU A 144 -8.42 21.61 -20.68
CA LEU A 144 -7.20 22.12 -20.03
C LEU A 144 -6.33 22.94 -20.99
N LEU A 145 -6.20 22.53 -22.25
CA LEU A 145 -5.48 23.29 -23.27
C LEU A 145 -6.12 24.67 -23.52
N ARG A 146 -7.45 24.77 -23.50
CA ARG A 146 -8.16 26.05 -23.64
C ARG A 146 -8.06 26.90 -22.38
N GLU A 147 -8.14 26.28 -21.21
CA GLU A 147 -8.04 26.95 -19.91
C GLU A 147 -6.62 27.42 -19.59
N SER A 148 -5.59 26.83 -20.21
CA SER A 148 -4.19 27.25 -20.05
C SER A 148 -3.95 28.71 -20.44
N TYR A 149 -4.71 29.25 -21.40
CA TYR A 149 -4.63 30.67 -21.79
C TYR A 149 -5.12 31.63 -20.69
N LEU A 150 -5.87 31.13 -19.71
CA LEU A 150 -6.45 31.90 -18.60
C LEU A 150 -5.61 31.79 -17.31
N ASN A 151 -4.49 31.04 -17.34
CA ASN A 151 -3.60 30.81 -16.18
C ASN A 151 -4.36 30.36 -14.91
N LEU A 152 -5.30 29.42 -15.06
CA LEU A 152 -6.01 28.81 -13.93
C LEU A 152 -5.08 27.90 -13.10
N SER A 153 -5.40 27.73 -11.82
CA SER A 153 -4.56 26.98 -10.88
C SER A 153 -4.64 25.48 -11.13
N TRP A 154 -3.49 24.89 -11.48
CA TRP A 154 -3.30 23.44 -11.60
C TRP A 154 -3.62 22.71 -10.28
N PHE A 155 -3.22 23.31 -9.16
CA PHE A 155 -3.47 22.77 -7.83
C PHE A 155 -4.98 22.64 -7.55
N SER A 156 -5.76 23.68 -7.85
CA SER A 156 -7.22 23.66 -7.69
C SER A 156 -7.89 22.60 -8.58
N TYR A 157 -7.40 22.44 -9.81
CA TYR A 157 -7.91 21.40 -10.72
C TYR A 157 -7.63 19.99 -10.18
N ILE A 158 -6.39 19.68 -9.80
CA ILE A 158 -6.03 18.34 -9.34
C ILE A 158 -6.76 17.98 -8.05
N ASN A 159 -6.83 18.90 -7.08
CA ASN A 159 -7.58 18.65 -5.86
C ASN A 159 -9.08 18.41 -6.13
N SER A 160 -9.69 19.09 -7.10
CA SER A 160 -11.08 18.83 -7.46
C SER A 160 -11.32 17.39 -7.96
N LYS A 161 -10.33 16.82 -8.67
CA LYS A 161 -10.36 15.43 -9.14
C LYS A 161 -10.10 14.45 -7.99
N VAL A 162 -9.08 14.72 -7.17
CA VAL A 162 -8.72 13.88 -6.01
C VAL A 162 -9.89 13.77 -5.04
N PHE A 163 -10.51 14.88 -4.63
CA PHE A 163 -11.64 14.86 -3.70
C PHE A 163 -12.83 14.08 -4.25
N TYR A 164 -13.16 14.26 -5.52
CA TYR A 164 -14.24 13.52 -6.16
C TYR A 164 -13.94 12.01 -6.21
N LEU A 165 -12.74 11.61 -6.64
CA LEU A 165 -12.35 10.21 -6.75
C LEU A 165 -12.26 9.53 -5.38
N PHE A 166 -11.72 10.21 -4.37
CA PHE A 166 -11.69 9.69 -3.00
C PHE A 166 -13.11 9.51 -2.44
N GLY A 167 -14.00 10.48 -2.66
CA GLY A 167 -15.41 10.37 -2.27
C GLY A 167 -16.11 9.18 -2.95
N LEU A 168 -15.91 9.01 -4.26
CA LEU A 168 -16.47 7.88 -5.01
C LEU A 168 -15.92 6.54 -4.51
N SER A 169 -14.60 6.42 -4.34
CA SER A 169 -13.97 5.21 -3.84
C SER A 169 -14.38 4.89 -2.41
N ALA A 170 -14.57 5.88 -1.53
CA ALA A 170 -15.07 5.65 -0.18
C ALA A 170 -16.44 4.97 -0.18
N ILE A 171 -17.34 5.39 -1.06
CA ILE A 171 -18.67 4.78 -1.21
C ILE A 171 -18.53 3.38 -1.83
N GLN A 172 -17.76 3.24 -2.91
CA GLN A 172 -17.58 1.95 -3.60
C GLN A 172 -16.98 0.88 -2.67
N THR A 173 -15.92 1.21 -1.92
CA THR A 173 -15.30 0.25 -1.00
C THR A 173 -16.20 -0.03 0.20
N MET A 174 -16.98 0.94 0.67
CA MET A 174 -17.97 0.70 1.73
C MET A 174 -19.03 -0.30 1.26
N LEU A 175 -19.60 -0.09 0.07
CA LEU A 175 -20.59 -1.01 -0.50
C LEU A 175 -20.00 -2.41 -0.74
N PHE A 176 -18.75 -2.48 -1.23
CA PHE A 176 -18.03 -3.74 -1.41
C PHE A 176 -17.92 -4.50 -0.07
N VAL A 177 -17.44 -3.83 0.98
CA VAL A 177 -17.23 -4.45 2.29
C VAL A 177 -18.55 -4.84 2.94
N LEU A 178 -19.58 -4.00 2.85
CA LEU A 178 -20.90 -4.32 3.37
C LEU A 178 -21.45 -5.61 2.75
N VAL A 179 -21.48 -5.70 1.42
CA VAL A 179 -21.98 -6.90 0.73
C VAL A 179 -21.12 -8.11 1.05
N GLY A 180 -19.80 -8.00 0.90
CA GLY A 180 -18.90 -9.14 1.07
C GLY A 180 -18.85 -9.68 2.49
N ASN A 181 -18.72 -8.81 3.50
CA ASN A 181 -18.64 -9.23 4.90
C ASN A 181 -19.98 -9.72 5.46
N ILE A 182 -21.12 -9.21 4.97
CA ILE A 182 -22.44 -9.74 5.32
C ILE A 182 -22.60 -11.16 4.74
N VAL A 183 -22.27 -11.37 3.46
CA VAL A 183 -22.37 -12.68 2.82
C VAL A 183 -21.43 -13.71 3.46
N LEU A 184 -20.24 -13.29 3.90
CA LEU A 184 -19.31 -14.17 4.62
C LEU A 184 -19.59 -14.29 6.12
N GLY A 185 -20.57 -13.56 6.67
CA GLY A 185 -20.95 -13.68 8.07
C GLY A 185 -19.94 -13.11 9.08
N ASN A 186 -19.13 -12.12 8.67
CA ASN A 186 -18.14 -11.45 9.52
C ASN A 186 -18.32 -9.91 9.52
N PRO A 187 -19.46 -9.40 10.04
CA PRO A 187 -19.77 -7.97 10.05
C PRO A 187 -18.90 -7.16 11.02
N GLU A 188 -18.34 -7.79 12.05
CA GLU A 188 -17.53 -7.11 13.08
C GLU A 188 -16.28 -6.46 12.49
N MET A 189 -15.76 -7.01 11.40
CA MET A 189 -14.51 -6.56 10.76
C MET A 189 -14.76 -5.54 9.64
N ILE A 190 -16.00 -5.10 9.41
CA ILE A 190 -16.34 -4.10 8.39
C ILE A 190 -15.48 -2.82 8.51
N PRO A 191 -15.27 -2.21 9.70
CA PRO A 191 -14.48 -0.98 9.81
C PRO A 191 -13.03 -1.16 9.37
N ALA A 192 -12.38 -2.25 9.80
CA ALA A 192 -11.01 -2.59 9.43
C ALA A 192 -10.88 -2.85 7.92
N TYR A 193 -11.82 -3.60 7.34
CA TYR A 193 -11.83 -3.87 5.90
C TYR A 193 -12.02 -2.58 5.10
N TRP A 194 -12.98 -1.75 5.52
CA TRP A 194 -13.29 -0.52 4.81
C TRP A 194 -12.10 0.44 4.80
N ILE A 195 -11.46 0.72 5.95
CA ILE A 195 -10.35 1.69 6.00
C ILE A 195 -9.14 1.24 5.17
N VAL A 196 -8.83 -0.05 5.15
CA VAL A 196 -7.72 -0.60 4.37
C VAL A 196 -8.04 -0.58 2.88
N LEU A 197 -9.22 -1.06 2.47
CA LEU A 197 -9.60 -1.06 1.05
C LEU A 197 -9.82 0.35 0.52
N PHE A 198 -10.35 1.27 1.32
CA PHE A 198 -10.44 2.69 0.99
C PHE A 198 -9.06 3.30 0.75
N SER A 199 -8.11 3.11 1.67
CA SER A 199 -6.74 3.62 1.53
C SER A 199 -6.04 3.03 0.30
N THR A 200 -6.28 1.74 0.03
CA THR A 200 -5.78 1.04 -1.17
C THR A 200 -6.38 1.63 -2.46
N ALA A 201 -7.68 1.92 -2.48
CA ALA A 201 -8.34 2.56 -3.61
C ALA A 201 -7.87 4.01 -3.80
N CYS A 202 -7.59 4.76 -2.73
CA CYS A 202 -6.98 6.09 -2.80
C CYS A 202 -5.58 6.08 -3.42
N PHE A 203 -4.73 5.12 -3.03
CA PHE A 203 -3.44 4.88 -3.67
C PHE A 203 -3.62 4.61 -5.17
N ALA A 204 -4.53 3.70 -5.52
CA ALA A 204 -4.82 3.35 -6.91
C ALA A 204 -5.39 4.53 -7.72
N ASN A 205 -6.23 5.37 -7.11
CA ASN A 205 -6.75 6.59 -7.74
C ASN A 205 -5.61 7.53 -8.15
N LEU A 206 -4.62 7.73 -7.27
CA LEU A 206 -3.51 8.63 -7.59
C LEU A 206 -2.54 8.00 -8.59
N LEU A 207 -2.35 6.68 -8.53
CA LEU A 207 -1.58 5.96 -9.54
C LEU A 207 -2.24 6.08 -10.93
N GLY A 208 -3.57 5.94 -10.99
CA GLY A 208 -4.34 6.12 -12.22
C GLY A 208 -4.34 7.56 -12.70
N LEU A 209 -4.49 8.56 -11.83
CA LEU A 209 -4.34 9.97 -12.23
C LEU A 209 -2.94 10.28 -12.79
N ASN A 210 -1.89 9.74 -12.18
CA ASN A 210 -0.53 9.85 -12.71
C ASN A 210 -0.42 9.25 -14.11
N LEU A 211 -0.99 8.06 -14.32
CA LEU A 211 -1.07 7.41 -15.63
C LEU A 211 -1.84 8.26 -16.65
N SER A 212 -2.97 8.83 -16.23
CA SER A 212 -3.83 9.72 -17.03
C SER A 212 -3.08 10.99 -17.45
N SER A 213 -2.28 11.57 -16.55
CA SER A 213 -1.49 12.76 -16.86
C SER A 213 -0.37 12.47 -17.87
N GLY A 214 0.33 11.34 -17.71
CA GLY A 214 1.52 11.02 -18.48
C GLY A 214 1.23 10.41 -19.86
N LEU A 215 0.18 9.62 -20.00
CA LEU A 215 -0.13 8.94 -21.26
C LEU A 215 -0.90 9.83 -22.24
N LYS A 216 -0.77 9.52 -23.53
CA LYS A 216 -1.37 10.32 -24.62
C LYS A 216 -2.66 9.73 -25.19
N SER A 217 -2.93 8.46 -24.91
CA SER A 217 -4.10 7.73 -25.43
C SER A 217 -4.75 6.91 -24.33
N VAL A 218 -6.08 6.83 -24.40
CA VAL A 218 -6.90 5.95 -23.56
C VAL A 218 -6.51 4.48 -23.73
N ILE A 219 -6.16 4.06 -24.95
CA ILE A 219 -5.72 2.68 -25.22
C ILE A 219 -4.45 2.34 -24.42
N ALA A 220 -3.49 3.27 -24.38
CA ALA A 220 -2.25 3.07 -23.64
C ALA A 220 -2.48 2.96 -22.12
N VAL A 221 -3.49 3.69 -21.60
CA VAL A 221 -3.92 3.57 -20.21
C VAL A 221 -4.40 2.15 -19.92
N TYR A 222 -5.30 1.61 -20.74
CA TYR A 222 -5.84 0.26 -20.52
C TYR A 222 -4.79 -0.85 -20.62
N ILE A 223 -3.81 -0.72 -21.51
CA ILE A 223 -2.69 -1.68 -21.59
C ILE A 223 -1.80 -1.60 -20.33
N SER A 224 -1.68 -0.42 -19.74
CA SER A 224 -0.81 -0.20 -18.57
C SER A 224 -1.44 -0.72 -17.27
N ILE A 225 -2.77 -0.76 -17.15
CA ILE A 225 -3.44 -1.21 -15.91
C ILE A 225 -3.05 -2.66 -15.54
N PRO A 226 -3.17 -3.68 -16.42
CA PRO A 226 -2.71 -5.04 -16.10
C PRO A 226 -1.20 -5.11 -15.83
N LEU A 227 -0.39 -4.34 -16.57
CA LEU A 227 1.06 -4.31 -16.39
C LEU A 227 1.46 -3.80 -14.99
N LEU A 228 0.67 -2.88 -14.42
CA LEU A 228 0.86 -2.40 -13.05
C LEU A 228 0.28 -3.37 -12.01
N LEU A 229 -0.85 -4.02 -12.31
CA LEU A 229 -1.50 -4.94 -11.38
C LEU A 229 -0.72 -6.25 -11.22
N VAL A 230 -0.24 -6.88 -12.29
CA VAL A 230 0.43 -8.20 -12.21
C VAL A 230 1.62 -8.20 -11.21
N PRO A 231 2.54 -7.21 -11.22
CA PRO A 231 3.59 -7.12 -10.19
C PRO A 231 3.04 -6.95 -8.78
N GLN A 232 1.99 -6.15 -8.60
CA GLN A 232 1.33 -5.98 -7.29
C GLN A 232 0.78 -7.32 -6.80
N LEU A 233 0.26 -8.18 -7.68
CA LEU A 233 -0.23 -9.50 -7.29
C LEU A 233 0.92 -10.45 -6.92
N LEU A 234 1.95 -10.51 -7.77
CA LEU A 234 3.05 -11.45 -7.64
C LEU A 234 3.89 -11.18 -6.39
N PHE A 235 4.19 -9.92 -6.11
CA PHE A 235 5.06 -9.51 -4.99
C PHE A 235 4.27 -9.10 -3.73
N SER A 236 3.02 -9.56 -3.61
CA SER A 236 2.18 -9.37 -2.41
C SER A 236 2.57 -10.27 -1.24
N GLY A 237 3.31 -11.36 -1.49
CA GLY A 237 3.63 -12.40 -0.50
C GLY A 237 2.57 -13.49 -0.36
N VAL A 238 1.44 -13.38 -1.07
CA VAL A 238 0.32 -14.33 -0.98
C VAL A 238 0.43 -15.45 -2.00
N ILE A 239 0.69 -15.10 -3.26
CA ILE A 239 0.80 -16.07 -4.36
C ILE A 239 2.15 -16.79 -4.28
N VAL A 240 3.22 -16.04 -3.98
CA VAL A 240 4.59 -16.55 -3.84
C VAL A 240 5.11 -16.09 -2.49
N SER A 241 5.52 -17.05 -1.65
CA SER A 241 6.13 -16.75 -0.35
C SER A 241 7.44 -15.97 -0.53
N PHE A 242 7.67 -14.98 0.32
CA PHE A 242 8.91 -14.19 0.28
C PHE A 242 10.17 -15.01 0.60
N ASP A 243 10.03 -16.15 1.27
CA ASP A 243 11.15 -17.05 1.58
C ASP A 243 11.59 -17.89 0.37
N ASP A 244 10.67 -18.10 -0.59
CA ASP A 244 10.88 -18.88 -1.82
C ASP A 244 11.39 -18.04 -2.98
N LEU A 245 11.46 -16.71 -2.81
CA LEU A 245 12.06 -15.83 -3.80
C LEU A 245 13.55 -16.12 -3.97
N HIS A 246 14.07 -15.78 -5.15
CA HIS A 246 15.48 -15.93 -5.46
C HIS A 246 16.36 -15.26 -4.39
N LYS A 247 17.46 -15.91 -3.98
CA LYS A 247 18.30 -15.48 -2.84
C LYS A 247 18.83 -14.05 -2.95
N SER A 248 18.97 -13.50 -4.16
CA SER A 248 19.39 -12.10 -4.35
C SER A 248 18.31 -11.08 -3.94
N LEU A 249 17.05 -11.52 -3.83
CA LEU A 249 15.89 -10.66 -3.56
C LEU A 249 15.40 -10.77 -2.11
N THR A 250 15.72 -11.85 -1.39
CA THR A 250 15.23 -12.10 -0.03
C THR A 250 16.37 -12.27 0.97
N ARG A 251 16.25 -11.61 2.13
CA ARG A 251 17.13 -11.84 3.29
C ARG A 251 16.54 -12.85 4.27
N ARG A 252 15.33 -13.36 4.00
CA ARG A 252 14.55 -14.29 4.86
C ARG A 252 14.31 -13.83 6.30
N THR A 253 14.79 -12.67 6.71
CA THR A 253 14.55 -12.07 8.04
C THR A 253 13.43 -11.03 8.02
N VAL A 254 13.33 -10.28 6.93
CA VAL A 254 12.36 -9.21 6.72
C VAL A 254 11.76 -9.31 5.33
N VAL A 255 10.62 -8.64 5.11
CA VAL A 255 10.00 -8.53 3.79
C VAL A 255 11.02 -7.93 2.79
N PRO A 256 11.14 -8.51 1.59
CA PRO A 256 12.05 -8.01 0.55
C PRO A 256 11.59 -6.64 0.04
N VAL A 257 12.56 -5.80 -0.36
CA VAL A 257 12.31 -4.41 -0.82
C VAL A 257 11.27 -4.36 -1.94
N ILE A 258 11.27 -5.33 -2.86
CA ILE A 258 10.29 -5.39 -3.95
C ILE A 258 8.85 -5.51 -3.42
N GLY A 259 8.65 -6.23 -2.32
CA GLY A 259 7.36 -6.32 -1.63
C GLY A 259 7.06 -5.10 -0.75
N GLU A 260 8.05 -4.29 -0.38
CA GLU A 260 7.83 -3.01 0.32
C GLU A 260 7.33 -1.90 -0.62
N ILE A 261 7.59 -2.01 -1.91
CA ILE A 261 7.09 -1.09 -2.94
C ILE A 261 5.64 -1.42 -3.35
N MET A 262 5.16 -2.64 -3.08
CA MET A 262 3.80 -3.05 -3.47
C MET A 262 2.77 -2.64 -2.42
N ALA A 263 1.80 -1.82 -2.82
CA ALA A 263 0.68 -1.42 -1.96
C ALA A 263 -0.20 -2.61 -1.59
N SER A 264 -0.36 -3.58 -2.50
CA SER A 264 -1.10 -4.82 -2.26
C SER A 264 -0.57 -5.60 -1.06
N ARG A 265 0.76 -5.62 -0.86
CA ARG A 265 1.41 -6.30 0.26
C ARG A 265 0.98 -5.68 1.59
N TRP A 266 1.10 -4.36 1.70
CA TRP A 266 0.74 -3.62 2.92
C TRP A 266 -0.74 -3.77 3.25
N ALA A 267 -1.60 -3.65 2.25
CA ALA A 267 -3.05 -3.78 2.41
C ALA A 267 -3.45 -5.20 2.83
N TYR A 268 -2.89 -6.22 2.17
CA TYR A 268 -3.21 -7.61 2.51
C TYR A 268 -2.71 -8.00 3.90
N GLU A 269 -1.46 -7.63 4.25
CA GLU A 269 -0.91 -7.89 5.58
C GLU A 269 -1.74 -7.21 6.66
N ALA A 270 -2.18 -5.97 6.44
CA ALA A 270 -3.05 -5.26 7.38
C ALA A 270 -4.36 -6.01 7.62
N LEU A 271 -5.04 -6.46 6.56
CA LEU A 271 -6.28 -7.23 6.70
C LEU A 271 -6.05 -8.60 7.36
N ALA A 272 -5.03 -9.34 6.95
CA ALA A 272 -4.76 -10.68 7.47
C ALA A 272 -4.40 -10.65 8.96
N VAL A 273 -3.53 -9.71 9.35
CA VAL A 273 -3.13 -9.52 10.75
C VAL A 273 -4.31 -9.03 11.58
N GLU A 274 -5.06 -8.03 11.12
CA GLU A 274 -6.19 -7.47 11.87
C GLU A 274 -7.32 -8.49 12.04
N GLN A 275 -7.70 -9.18 10.96
CA GLN A 275 -8.71 -10.23 10.98
C GLN A 275 -8.33 -11.38 11.92
N PHE A 276 -7.03 -11.70 12.02
CA PHE A 276 -6.58 -12.73 12.94
C PHE A 276 -6.50 -12.21 14.38
N SER A 277 -5.81 -11.11 14.62
CA SER A 277 -5.42 -10.66 15.98
C SER A 277 -6.53 -9.93 16.74
N HIS A 278 -7.36 -9.15 16.05
CA HIS A 278 -8.31 -8.22 16.65
C HIS A 278 -9.78 -8.62 16.47
N ASN A 279 -10.06 -9.81 15.92
CA ASN A 279 -11.43 -10.32 15.87
C ASN A 279 -12.01 -10.54 17.28
N ALA A 280 -13.35 -10.59 17.39
CA ALA A 280 -14.02 -10.62 18.69
C ALA A 280 -13.66 -11.83 19.56
N PHE A 281 -13.14 -12.91 18.98
CA PHE A 281 -12.65 -14.07 19.73
C PHE A 281 -11.17 -13.92 20.09
N GLN A 282 -10.29 -13.77 19.10
CA GLN A 282 -8.84 -13.82 19.27
C GLN A 282 -8.29 -12.68 20.11
N LYS A 283 -8.90 -11.48 20.09
CA LYS A 283 -8.44 -10.33 20.90
C LYS A 283 -8.30 -10.65 22.38
N HIS A 284 -9.07 -11.61 22.89
CA HIS A 284 -9.02 -12.06 24.28
C HIS A 284 -7.77 -12.90 24.57
N PHE A 285 -7.33 -13.71 23.61
CA PHE A 285 -6.27 -14.70 23.78
C PHE A 285 -4.93 -14.25 23.19
N PHE A 286 -4.91 -13.25 22.31
CA PHE A 286 -3.76 -12.89 21.48
C PHE A 286 -2.47 -12.69 22.30
N LYS A 287 -2.54 -11.91 23.38
CA LYS A 287 -1.37 -11.64 24.22
C LYS A 287 -0.85 -12.91 24.94
N ALA A 288 -1.75 -13.71 25.51
CA ALA A 288 -1.37 -14.95 26.19
C ALA A 288 -0.79 -15.96 25.19
N GLU A 289 -1.38 -16.10 24.00
CA GLU A 289 -0.84 -16.97 22.95
C GLU A 289 0.50 -16.47 22.40
N GLN A 290 0.71 -15.16 22.34
CA GLN A 290 2.00 -14.58 21.99
C GLN A 290 3.09 -14.98 22.98
N GLU A 291 2.82 -14.86 24.29
CA GLU A 291 3.75 -15.26 25.35
C GLU A 291 4.02 -16.77 25.33
N ILE A 292 2.98 -17.59 25.12
CA ILE A 292 3.11 -19.06 24.96
C ILE A 292 3.97 -19.40 23.74
N SER A 293 3.74 -18.74 22.61
CA SER A 293 4.45 -19.01 21.37
C SER A 293 5.94 -18.64 21.49
N ASP A 294 6.24 -17.46 22.05
CA ASP A 294 7.60 -17.00 22.27
C ASP A 294 8.38 -17.91 23.24
N ALA A 295 7.82 -18.18 24.42
CA ALA A 295 8.43 -19.06 25.40
C ALA A 295 8.56 -20.50 24.86
N GLY A 296 7.53 -20.99 24.17
CA GLY A 296 7.51 -22.31 23.57
C GLY A 296 8.51 -22.46 22.43
N PHE A 297 8.74 -21.41 21.64
CA PHE A 297 9.80 -21.42 20.64
C PHE A 297 11.18 -21.52 21.29
N LYS A 298 11.42 -20.73 22.34
CA LYS A 298 12.69 -20.71 23.05
C LYS A 298 13.01 -22.06 23.71
N VAL A 299 12.04 -22.64 24.42
CA VAL A 299 12.18 -23.94 25.10
C VAL A 299 12.39 -25.09 24.12
N ASN A 300 11.61 -25.15 23.03
CA ASN A 300 11.58 -26.34 22.18
C ASN A 300 12.55 -26.30 21.00
N PHE A 301 13.02 -25.11 20.59
CA PHE A 301 13.87 -24.97 19.40
C PHE A 301 15.16 -24.20 19.68
N LEU A 302 15.06 -22.97 20.22
CA LEU A 302 16.25 -22.13 20.39
C LEU A 302 17.25 -22.73 21.38
N ILE A 303 16.82 -23.01 22.61
CA ILE A 303 17.71 -23.48 23.67
C ILE A 303 18.31 -24.86 23.32
N PRO A 304 17.53 -25.87 22.86
CA PRO A 304 18.12 -27.13 22.41
C PRO A 304 19.12 -26.96 21.27
N ARG A 305 18.89 -26.00 20.35
CA ARG A 305 19.87 -25.71 19.30
C ARG A 305 21.15 -25.11 19.88
N LEU A 306 21.05 -24.16 20.81
CA LEU A 306 22.21 -23.57 21.49
C LEU A 306 22.97 -24.61 22.32
N GLU A 307 22.27 -25.49 23.04
CA GLU A 307 22.87 -26.62 23.79
C GLU A 307 23.67 -27.53 22.84
N ASN A 308 23.09 -27.90 21.69
CA ASN A 308 23.78 -28.71 20.68
C ASN A 308 25.02 -28.00 20.11
N VAL A 309 24.93 -26.69 19.83
CA VAL A 309 26.06 -25.89 19.33
C VAL A 309 27.14 -25.76 20.40
N ALA A 310 26.77 -25.54 21.67
CA ALA A 310 27.71 -25.48 22.78
C ALA A 310 28.44 -26.81 22.97
N GLN A 311 27.72 -27.94 23.02
CA GLN A 311 28.33 -29.27 23.12
C GLN A 311 29.26 -29.59 21.93
N ALA A 312 28.86 -29.24 20.71
CA ALA A 312 29.71 -29.42 19.53
C ALA A 312 30.99 -28.57 19.61
N THR A 313 30.88 -27.35 20.14
CA THR A 313 32.01 -26.42 20.33
C THR A 313 32.98 -26.96 21.38
N ILE A 314 32.47 -27.47 22.51
CA ILE A 314 33.29 -28.09 23.57
C ILE A 314 34.07 -29.30 23.02
N ARG A 315 33.39 -30.20 22.29
CA ARG A 315 34.02 -31.41 21.72
C ARG A 315 35.13 -31.11 20.71
N LYS A 316 35.04 -29.98 20.00
CA LYS A 316 35.95 -29.59 18.91
C LYS A 316 37.02 -28.58 19.34
N LEU A 317 37.11 -28.22 20.63
CA LEU A 317 38.07 -27.23 21.15
C LEU A 317 39.52 -27.48 20.72
N ASN A 318 39.93 -28.75 20.68
CA ASN A 318 41.31 -29.16 20.35
C ASN A 318 41.52 -29.52 18.87
N ASP A 319 40.47 -29.41 18.03
CA ASP A 319 40.55 -29.75 16.61
C ASP A 319 41.00 -28.54 15.78
N SER A 320 42.26 -28.58 15.32
CA SER A 320 42.87 -27.52 14.51
C SER A 320 42.16 -27.32 13.17
N ALA A 321 41.50 -28.35 12.63
CA ALA A 321 40.78 -28.28 11.36
C ALA A 321 39.41 -27.59 11.47
N ALA A 322 38.87 -27.46 12.69
CA ALA A 322 37.54 -26.92 12.96
C ALA A 322 37.51 -25.40 13.23
N PHE A 323 38.63 -24.68 13.04
CA PHE A 323 38.78 -23.27 13.44
C PHE A 323 37.64 -22.35 12.94
N HIS A 324 37.29 -22.42 11.65
CA HIS A 324 36.23 -21.57 11.08
C HIS A 324 34.82 -21.94 11.59
N GLU A 325 34.56 -23.23 11.81
CA GLU A 325 33.28 -23.71 12.36
C GLU A 325 33.15 -23.25 13.83
N LEU A 326 34.20 -23.41 14.62
CA LEU A 326 34.26 -22.97 16.01
C LEU A 326 34.06 -21.45 16.13
N GLN A 327 34.67 -20.67 15.23
CA GLN A 327 34.47 -19.22 15.18
C GLN A 327 33.00 -18.85 14.97
N ASN A 328 32.33 -19.54 14.04
CA ASN A 328 30.93 -19.25 13.71
C ASN A 328 29.98 -19.69 14.83
N ASN A 329 30.23 -20.86 15.43
CA ASN A 329 29.46 -21.36 16.56
C ASN A 329 29.57 -20.43 17.76
N LEU A 330 30.78 -19.97 18.12
CA LEU A 330 30.99 -19.03 19.22
C LEU A 330 30.32 -17.67 18.96
N LYS A 331 30.39 -17.17 17.72
CA LYS A 331 29.65 -15.95 17.33
C LYS A 331 28.15 -16.13 17.47
N LEU A 332 27.60 -17.26 17.03
CA LEU A 332 26.17 -17.56 17.14
C LEU A 332 25.75 -17.65 18.61
N LEU A 333 26.51 -18.38 19.43
CA LEU A 333 26.27 -18.48 20.87
C LEU A 333 26.30 -17.10 21.51
N HIS A 334 27.36 -16.32 21.28
CA HIS A 334 27.49 -14.95 21.82
C HIS A 334 26.29 -14.07 21.43
N ASN A 335 25.91 -14.08 20.16
CA ASN A 335 24.82 -13.28 19.62
C ASN A 335 23.47 -13.63 20.25
N GLU A 336 23.14 -14.91 20.41
CA GLU A 336 21.85 -15.34 20.93
C GLU A 336 21.79 -15.26 22.47
N ILE A 337 22.87 -15.62 23.17
CA ILE A 337 22.92 -15.57 24.64
C ILE A 337 22.81 -14.12 25.13
N LYS A 338 23.43 -13.17 24.42
CA LYS A 338 23.34 -11.75 24.74
C LYS A 338 21.90 -11.22 24.71
N LYS A 339 21.00 -11.82 23.93
CA LYS A 339 19.59 -11.39 23.82
C LYS A 339 18.75 -11.85 25.01
N PHE A 340 19.13 -12.89 25.74
CA PHE A 340 18.28 -13.41 26.83
C PHE A 340 18.00 -12.41 27.95
N PRO A 341 18.98 -11.65 28.48
CA PRO A 341 18.73 -10.72 29.58
C PRO A 341 17.91 -9.50 29.16
N GLU A 342 17.96 -9.13 27.88
CA GLU A 342 17.26 -7.97 27.33
C GLU A 342 15.74 -8.14 27.52
N ASN A 343 15.16 -7.26 28.34
CA ASN A 343 13.71 -7.14 28.58
C ASN A 343 13.02 -8.39 29.18
N ASN A 344 13.76 -9.39 29.64
CA ASN A 344 13.19 -10.65 30.15
C ASN A 344 13.32 -10.86 31.66
N GLY A 345 14.02 -9.97 32.37
CA GLY A 345 14.30 -10.10 33.81
C GLY A 345 15.24 -11.26 34.14
N LEU A 346 16.03 -11.73 33.16
CA LEU A 346 16.98 -12.83 33.33
C LEU A 346 18.36 -12.28 33.72
N TYR A 347 19.10 -13.03 34.53
CA TYR A 347 20.49 -12.70 34.81
C TYR A 347 21.36 -12.85 33.55
N PRO A 348 22.28 -11.91 33.29
CA PRO A 348 23.24 -12.06 32.19
C PRO A 348 24.19 -13.21 32.43
N PHE A 349 24.61 -13.87 31.35
CA PHE A 349 25.66 -14.87 31.42
C PHE A 349 27.01 -14.20 31.76
N GLU A 350 27.65 -14.65 32.84
CA GLU A 350 28.86 -14.04 33.39
C GLU A 350 30.02 -14.01 32.38
N TYR A 351 30.16 -15.06 31.59
CA TYR A 351 31.28 -15.25 30.65
C TYR A 351 30.93 -14.88 29.20
N ILE A 352 29.97 -13.97 28.97
CA ILE A 352 29.52 -13.59 27.61
C ILE A 352 30.67 -13.10 26.71
N ASP A 353 31.59 -12.31 27.26
CA ASP A 353 32.75 -11.77 26.53
C ASP A 353 33.80 -12.83 26.22
N SER A 354 33.76 -13.94 26.96
CA SER A 354 34.65 -15.09 26.81
C SER A 354 34.20 -16.07 25.73
N LEU A 355 33.02 -15.87 25.12
CA LEU A 355 32.52 -16.65 23.98
C LEU A 355 33.23 -16.26 22.66
N LYS A 356 34.56 -16.34 22.68
CA LYS A 356 35.47 -16.05 21.58
C LYS A 356 36.59 -17.08 21.59
N ILE A 357 37.17 -17.37 20.42
CA ILE A 357 38.18 -18.43 20.25
C ILE A 357 39.32 -18.34 21.28
N GLN A 358 39.76 -17.12 21.60
CA GLN A 358 40.94 -16.88 22.44
C GLN A 358 40.72 -17.22 23.92
N SER A 359 39.47 -17.20 24.37
CA SER A 359 39.09 -17.25 25.78
C SER A 359 38.21 -18.43 26.14
N PHE A 360 37.53 -19.02 25.15
CA PHE A 360 36.62 -20.14 25.37
C PHE A 360 37.39 -21.41 25.74
N ASN A 361 36.96 -22.09 26.79
CA ASN A 361 37.53 -23.35 27.27
C ASN A 361 36.40 -24.29 27.75
N GLU A 362 36.76 -25.51 28.13
CA GLU A 362 35.80 -26.54 28.56
C GLU A 362 34.95 -26.10 29.76
N THR A 363 35.56 -25.49 30.77
CA THR A 363 34.87 -24.97 31.96
C THR A 363 33.82 -23.91 31.60
N ILE A 364 34.17 -22.95 30.74
CA ILE A 364 33.21 -21.92 30.27
C ILE A 364 32.09 -22.57 29.46
N GLY A 365 32.39 -23.64 28.73
CA GLY A 365 31.39 -24.42 28.01
C GLY A 365 30.40 -25.14 28.93
N GLU A 366 30.87 -25.72 30.04
CA GLU A 366 30.01 -26.34 31.05
C GLU A 366 29.14 -25.30 31.76
N GLU A 367 29.72 -24.18 32.20
CA GLU A 367 28.98 -23.04 32.78
C GLU A 367 27.92 -22.49 31.81
N LEU A 368 28.21 -22.50 30.51
CA LEU A 368 27.25 -22.11 29.49
C LEU A 368 26.06 -23.09 29.42
N LEU A 369 26.30 -24.40 29.49
CA LEU A 369 25.22 -25.40 29.48
C LEU A 369 24.34 -25.29 30.73
N ASP A 370 24.94 -25.00 31.89
CA ASP A 370 24.20 -24.74 33.13
C ASP A 370 23.37 -23.44 33.02
N TYR A 371 23.93 -22.39 32.43
CA TYR A 371 23.20 -21.16 32.15
C TYR A 371 22.01 -21.41 31.21
N LEU A 372 22.20 -22.17 30.12
CA LEU A 372 21.12 -22.52 29.20
C LEU A 372 20.02 -23.33 29.90
N THR A 373 20.39 -24.21 30.84
CA THR A 373 19.44 -24.95 31.68
C THR A 373 18.62 -24.00 32.56
N TYR A 374 19.27 -23.04 33.23
CA TYR A 374 18.59 -21.98 33.99
C TYR A 374 17.60 -21.19 33.10
N VAL A 375 18.06 -20.72 31.94
CA VAL A 375 17.23 -19.96 30.99
C VAL A 375 16.02 -20.80 30.54
N ARG A 376 16.22 -22.11 30.28
CA ARG A 376 15.14 -23.04 29.92
C ARG A 376 14.08 -23.13 31.00
N LEU A 377 14.48 -23.26 32.27
CA LEU A 377 13.54 -23.30 33.40
C LEU A 377 12.73 -22.00 33.53
N GLN A 378 13.36 -20.84 33.31
CA GLN A 378 12.65 -19.55 33.33
C GLN A 378 11.60 -19.45 32.22
N PHE A 379 11.94 -19.86 30.99
CA PHE A 379 10.96 -19.86 29.90
C PHE A 379 9.89 -20.95 30.04
N LEU A 380 10.19 -22.09 30.67
CA LEU A 380 9.16 -23.06 31.06
C LEU A 380 8.13 -22.43 32.02
N GLY A 381 8.60 -21.69 33.04
CA GLY A 381 7.71 -20.94 33.93
C GLY A 381 6.84 -19.90 33.20
N LYS A 382 7.42 -19.16 32.24
CA LYS A 382 6.66 -18.23 31.39
C LYS A 382 5.62 -18.94 30.51
N LEU A 383 5.97 -20.10 29.96
CA LEU A 383 5.07 -20.92 29.16
C LEU A 383 3.88 -21.44 29.99
N GLU A 384 4.12 -21.90 31.21
CA GLU A 384 3.06 -22.31 32.14
C GLU A 384 2.16 -21.15 32.53
N GLU A 385 2.75 -19.98 32.85
CA GLU A 385 1.99 -18.78 33.19
C GLU A 385 1.10 -18.32 32.03
N GLY A 386 1.63 -18.27 30.81
CA GLY A 386 0.84 -17.95 29.62
C GLY A 386 -0.33 -18.93 29.41
N ASN A 387 -0.13 -20.23 29.65
CA ASN A 387 -1.22 -21.21 29.59
C ASN A 387 -2.26 -20.99 30.69
N ARG A 388 -1.84 -20.71 31.93
CA ARG A 388 -2.77 -20.35 33.02
C ARG A 388 -3.63 -19.14 32.68
N GLN A 389 -3.02 -18.10 32.11
CA GLN A 389 -3.75 -16.90 31.66
C GLN A 389 -4.76 -17.25 30.56
N LYS A 390 -4.35 -18.00 29.54
CA LYS A 390 -5.23 -18.45 28.46
C LYS A 390 -6.43 -19.24 28.98
N ASP A 391 -6.20 -20.17 29.91
CA ASP A 391 -7.25 -20.98 30.53
C ASP A 391 -8.18 -20.14 31.41
N SER A 392 -7.63 -19.16 32.15
CA SER A 392 -8.41 -18.18 32.91
C SER A 392 -9.33 -17.35 32.01
N ILE A 393 -8.80 -16.86 30.88
CA ILE A 393 -9.58 -16.13 29.87
C ILE A 393 -10.69 -17.03 29.33
N TYR A 394 -10.39 -18.27 28.96
CA TYR A 394 -11.37 -19.21 28.45
C TYR A 394 -12.50 -19.47 29.46
N ASN A 395 -12.14 -19.72 30.72
CA ASN A 395 -13.09 -19.92 31.81
C ASN A 395 -13.96 -18.67 32.05
N SER A 396 -13.39 -17.47 31.98
CA SER A 396 -14.15 -16.23 32.11
C SER A 396 -15.19 -16.05 31.00
N LEU A 397 -14.86 -16.47 29.76
CA LEU A 397 -15.79 -16.45 28.63
C LEU A 397 -16.87 -17.52 28.79
N LEU A 398 -16.53 -18.72 29.27
CA LEU A 398 -17.50 -19.77 29.59
C LEU A 398 -18.50 -19.32 30.65
N THR A 399 -18.04 -18.70 31.74
CA THR A 399 -18.93 -18.16 32.78
C THR A 399 -19.86 -17.08 32.23
N ARG A 400 -19.38 -16.26 31.29
CA ARG A 400 -20.15 -15.13 30.73
C ARG A 400 -21.15 -15.55 29.65
N PHE A 401 -20.79 -16.49 28.79
CA PHE A 401 -21.55 -16.80 27.57
C PHE A 401 -22.08 -18.25 27.51
N GLY A 402 -21.64 -19.13 28.41
CA GLY A 402 -21.86 -20.57 28.31
C GLY A 402 -21.05 -21.21 27.18
N GLU A 403 -21.05 -22.54 27.14
CA GLU A 403 -20.30 -23.32 26.15
C GLU A 403 -20.75 -23.00 24.71
N ASP A 404 -22.06 -23.02 24.46
CA ASP A 404 -22.64 -22.68 23.16
C ASP A 404 -22.32 -21.24 22.73
N GLY A 405 -22.25 -20.31 23.69
CA GLY A 405 -21.93 -18.91 23.41
C GLY A 405 -20.49 -18.73 22.98
N VAL A 406 -19.54 -19.39 23.66
CA VAL A 406 -18.12 -19.39 23.27
C VAL A 406 -17.92 -20.06 21.92
N TYR A 407 -18.60 -21.20 21.67
CA TYR A 407 -18.57 -21.85 20.37
C TYR A 407 -19.06 -20.92 19.25
N ARG A 408 -20.21 -20.25 19.43
CA ARG A 408 -20.73 -19.28 18.44
C ARG A 408 -19.78 -18.11 18.21
N LEU A 409 -19.17 -17.57 19.27
CA LEU A 409 -18.20 -16.49 19.17
C LEU A 409 -16.98 -16.92 18.34
N LYS A 410 -16.40 -18.08 18.65
CA LYS A 410 -15.30 -18.64 17.87
C LYS A 410 -15.70 -18.91 16.42
N SER A 411 -16.86 -19.53 16.22
CA SER A 411 -17.34 -19.96 14.92
C SER A 411 -17.61 -18.80 13.95
N ARG A 412 -18.00 -17.63 14.46
CA ARG A 412 -18.30 -16.43 13.67
C ARG A 412 -17.10 -15.51 13.44
N SER A 413 -16.13 -15.45 14.36
CA SER A 413 -15.08 -14.43 14.33
C SER A 413 -13.67 -14.98 14.05
N HIS A 414 -13.36 -16.20 14.49
CA HIS A 414 -12.07 -16.84 14.20
C HIS A 414 -12.12 -17.55 12.85
N ASN A 415 -11.00 -17.63 12.12
CA ASN A 415 -10.87 -18.45 10.91
C ASN A 415 -9.64 -19.35 10.97
N SER A 416 -9.85 -20.66 10.92
CA SER A 416 -8.78 -21.65 11.10
C SER A 416 -7.75 -21.59 9.98
N LYS A 417 -8.19 -21.41 8.73
CA LYS A 417 -7.28 -21.39 7.59
C LYS A 417 -6.39 -20.15 7.57
N LEU A 418 -6.94 -18.98 7.95
CA LEU A 418 -6.17 -17.76 8.13
C LEU A 418 -5.16 -17.92 9.28
N ALA A 419 -5.60 -18.49 10.41
CA ALA A 419 -4.72 -18.78 11.54
C ALA A 419 -3.53 -19.66 11.13
N ASP A 420 -3.77 -20.71 10.34
CA ASP A 420 -2.71 -21.61 9.87
C ASP A 420 -1.68 -20.90 8.98
N ILE A 421 -2.11 -19.92 8.17
CA ILE A 421 -1.23 -19.13 7.30
C ILE A 421 -0.40 -18.13 8.11
N VAL A 422 -1.05 -17.31 8.95
CA VAL A 422 -0.33 -16.27 9.72
C VAL A 422 0.52 -16.84 10.85
N GLN A 423 0.22 -18.07 11.31
CA GLN A 423 1.08 -18.82 12.25
C GLN A 423 2.08 -19.74 11.54
N ASN A 424 2.00 -19.85 10.21
CA ASN A 424 2.88 -20.72 9.43
C ASN A 424 2.92 -22.18 9.94
N LYS A 425 1.75 -22.74 10.29
CA LYS A 425 1.67 -24.06 10.96
C LYS A 425 2.19 -25.21 10.10
N ASN A 426 1.98 -25.11 8.79
CA ASN A 426 2.34 -26.15 7.81
C ASN A 426 3.82 -26.15 7.45
N GLU A 427 4.59 -25.13 7.82
CA GLU A 427 6.03 -25.07 7.54
C GLU A 427 6.78 -26.05 8.44
N LEU A 428 7.63 -26.89 7.83
CA LEU A 428 8.43 -27.87 8.55
C LEU A 428 9.63 -27.20 9.24
N VAL A 429 10.19 -26.17 8.60
CA VAL A 429 11.34 -25.43 9.10
C VAL A 429 10.89 -24.40 10.14
N LYS A 430 11.11 -24.69 11.43
CA LYS A 430 10.65 -23.82 12.54
C LYS A 430 11.57 -22.63 12.80
N PHE A 431 12.82 -22.71 12.39
CA PHE A 431 13.78 -21.60 12.45
C PHE A 431 14.82 -21.73 11.33
N ILE A 432 15.46 -20.61 11.01
CA ILE A 432 16.60 -20.58 10.09
C ILE A 432 17.78 -19.87 10.75
N GLU A 433 19.00 -20.22 10.34
CA GLU A 433 20.22 -19.53 10.75
C GLU A 433 20.66 -18.58 9.64
N VAL A 434 20.72 -17.28 9.94
CA VAL A 434 21.13 -16.23 9.00
C VAL A 434 22.09 -15.30 9.72
N ASP A 435 23.26 -15.03 9.15
CA ASP A 435 24.26 -14.11 9.72
C ASP A 435 24.60 -14.37 11.20
N ASN A 436 24.72 -15.66 11.57
CA ASN A 436 24.97 -16.13 12.95
C ASN A 436 23.87 -15.72 13.95
N HIS A 437 22.64 -15.61 13.47
CA HIS A 437 21.42 -15.43 14.26
C HIS A 437 20.41 -16.52 13.97
N ILE A 438 19.63 -16.89 14.98
CA ILE A 438 18.51 -17.82 14.84
C ILE A 438 17.23 -17.01 14.68
N ILE A 439 16.60 -17.14 13.50
CA ILE A 439 15.39 -16.40 13.15
C ILE A 439 14.19 -17.35 13.22
N PRO A 440 13.18 -17.05 14.04
CA PRO A 440 11.98 -17.87 14.13
C PRO A 440 11.18 -17.80 12.83
N LYS A 441 10.73 -18.97 12.37
CA LYS A 441 9.79 -19.13 11.24
C LYS A 441 8.44 -19.71 11.66
N LYS A 442 8.40 -20.26 12.87
CA LYS A 442 7.18 -20.64 13.57
C LYS A 442 6.43 -19.39 14.05
N ASP A 443 5.10 -19.41 13.90
CA ASP A 443 4.17 -18.42 14.45
C ASP A 443 4.56 -16.95 14.19
N PRO A 444 4.83 -16.51 12.93
CA PRO A 444 5.32 -15.17 12.66
C PRO A 444 4.42 -14.05 13.20
N ILE A 445 3.10 -14.28 13.26
CA ILE A 445 2.15 -13.35 13.89
C ILE A 445 2.48 -13.01 15.36
N TYR A 446 3.08 -13.93 16.10
CA TYR A 446 3.44 -13.75 17.51
C TYR A 446 4.87 -13.26 17.72
N VAL A 447 5.73 -13.37 16.71
CA VAL A 447 7.11 -12.90 16.79
C VAL A 447 7.16 -11.37 16.78
N LEU A 448 7.88 -10.78 17.75
CA LEU A 448 8.14 -9.34 17.79
C LEU A 448 9.25 -8.95 16.78
N PRO A 449 9.10 -7.85 16.03
CA PRO A 449 10.11 -7.42 15.08
C PRO A 449 11.37 -6.87 15.78
N GLU A 450 12.54 -7.22 15.25
CA GLU A 450 13.83 -6.72 15.75
C GLU A 450 14.19 -5.33 15.20
N SER A 451 13.80 -5.01 13.96
CA SER A 451 14.21 -3.77 13.27
C SER A 451 13.47 -2.53 13.79
N ASP A 452 14.21 -1.45 14.03
CA ASP A 452 13.68 -0.21 14.59
C ASP A 452 13.17 0.82 13.57
N TYR A 453 13.20 0.47 12.28
CA TYR A 453 12.81 1.34 11.16
C TYR A 453 11.49 0.90 10.49
N GLY A 454 10.68 0.09 11.18
CA GLY A 454 9.37 -0.37 10.71
C GLY A 454 9.39 -1.56 9.73
N ARG A 455 10.58 -2.01 9.33
CA ARG A 455 10.73 -3.26 8.55
C ARG A 455 10.51 -4.46 9.47
N ALA A 456 9.77 -5.45 9.02
CA ALA A 456 9.50 -6.65 9.81
C ALA A 456 9.36 -7.86 8.90
N HIS A 457 9.32 -9.05 9.49
CA HIS A 457 8.84 -10.25 8.79
C HIS A 457 7.36 -10.10 8.43
N PHE A 458 6.94 -10.87 7.43
CA PHE A 458 5.58 -10.84 6.95
C PHE A 458 4.62 -11.43 8.00
N TYR A 459 3.45 -10.82 8.15
CA TYR A 459 2.45 -11.13 9.16
C TYR A 459 2.81 -10.77 10.60
N ALA A 460 3.91 -10.04 10.87
CA ALA A 460 4.16 -9.54 12.22
C ALA A 460 2.96 -8.74 12.74
N ALA A 461 2.51 -8.99 13.98
CA ALA A 461 1.38 -8.24 14.57
C ALA A 461 1.71 -6.78 14.86
N TYR A 462 2.98 -6.50 15.14
CA TYR A 462 3.47 -5.17 15.41
C TYR A 462 4.61 -4.81 14.46
N LYS A 463 4.80 -3.51 14.26
CA LYS A 463 5.97 -2.90 13.61
C LYS A 463 6.67 -2.04 14.65
N ARG A 464 7.99 -2.03 14.65
CA ARG A 464 8.79 -1.27 15.61
C ARG A 464 9.38 -0.03 14.94
N LEU A 465 9.13 1.14 15.52
CA LEU A 465 9.64 2.42 15.05
C LEU A 465 10.16 3.23 16.23
N ASN A 466 11.45 3.55 16.24
CA ASN A 466 12.09 4.36 17.29
C ASN A 466 11.82 3.85 18.72
N GLY A 467 11.96 2.54 18.92
CA GLY A 467 11.74 1.84 20.19
C GLY A 467 10.28 1.57 20.55
N GLN A 468 9.31 2.06 19.77
CA GLN A 468 7.88 1.87 20.03
C GLN A 468 7.26 0.82 19.10
N TYR A 469 6.38 -0.02 19.66
CA TYR A 469 5.58 -0.97 18.90
C TYR A 469 4.27 -0.32 18.45
N ILE A 470 3.98 -0.42 17.16
CA ILE A 470 2.78 0.10 16.50
C ILE A 470 2.06 -1.09 15.88
N ASP A 471 0.74 -1.19 16.05
CA ASP A 471 -0.05 -2.23 15.39
C ASP A 471 0.13 -2.19 13.87
N THR A 472 0.24 -3.37 13.27
CA THR A 472 0.46 -3.51 11.84
C THR A 472 -0.64 -2.86 11.00
N LEU A 473 -1.90 -2.84 11.47
CA LEU A 473 -2.97 -2.11 10.78
C LEU A 473 -2.60 -0.63 10.57
N TRP A 474 -2.29 0.08 11.66
CA TRP A 474 -2.01 1.52 11.62
C TRP A 474 -0.71 1.83 10.89
N PHE A 475 0.34 1.05 11.15
CA PHE A 475 1.61 1.23 10.46
C PHE A 475 1.45 1.06 8.94
N ASN A 476 0.77 0.00 8.50
CA ASN A 476 0.57 -0.28 7.08
C ASN A 476 -0.31 0.78 6.42
N LEU A 477 -1.34 1.29 7.11
CA LEU A 477 -2.13 2.43 6.64
C LEU A 477 -1.27 3.68 6.44
N VAL A 478 -0.40 4.02 7.39
CA VAL A 478 0.53 5.14 7.26
C VAL A 478 1.43 4.98 6.04
N VAL A 479 1.96 3.78 5.79
CA VAL A 479 2.78 3.51 4.60
C VAL A 479 1.97 3.67 3.31
N LEU A 480 0.73 3.15 3.25
CA LEU A 480 -0.16 3.33 2.08
C LEU A 480 -0.45 4.81 1.81
N TRP A 481 -0.68 5.60 2.86
CA TRP A 481 -0.90 7.05 2.73
C TRP A 481 0.38 7.80 2.36
N LEU A 482 1.54 7.37 2.83
CA LEU A 482 2.83 7.91 2.40
C LEU A 482 3.09 7.63 0.91
N MET A 483 2.83 6.41 0.44
CA MET A 483 2.88 6.08 -0.99
C MET A 483 1.90 6.93 -1.81
N THR A 484 0.69 7.12 -1.28
CA THR A 484 -0.33 7.99 -1.89
C THR A 484 0.16 9.44 -1.95
N PHE A 485 0.76 9.96 -0.89
CA PHE A 485 1.31 11.31 -0.84
C PHE A 485 2.47 11.51 -1.83
N ILE A 486 3.35 10.52 -1.98
CA ILE A 486 4.41 10.54 -3.00
C ILE A 486 3.80 10.64 -4.40
N LEU A 487 2.80 9.82 -4.72
CA LEU A 487 2.09 9.89 -6.00
C LEU A 487 1.37 11.23 -6.21
N TYR A 488 0.81 11.80 -5.14
CA TYR A 488 0.20 13.13 -5.17
C TYR A 488 1.22 14.22 -5.51
N ALA A 489 2.40 14.20 -4.88
CA ALA A 489 3.47 15.15 -5.14
C ALA A 489 3.99 15.04 -6.59
N ILE A 490 4.14 13.81 -7.10
CA ILE A 490 4.52 13.56 -8.50
C ILE A 490 3.46 14.12 -9.45
N LEU A 491 2.17 13.93 -9.13
CA LEU A 491 1.06 14.44 -9.94
C LEU A 491 1.01 15.97 -9.95
N LEU A 492 1.18 16.61 -8.79
CA LEU A 492 1.19 18.08 -8.68
C LEU A 492 2.31 18.72 -9.50
N THR A 493 3.48 18.10 -9.54
CA THR A 493 4.64 18.58 -10.30
C THR A 493 4.60 18.19 -11.78
N ASN A 494 3.56 17.47 -12.24
CA ASN A 494 3.51 16.84 -13.57
C ASN A 494 4.75 15.97 -13.87
N GLY A 495 5.35 15.37 -12.83
CA GLY A 495 6.64 14.68 -12.93
C GLY A 495 6.63 13.53 -13.94
N LEU A 496 5.56 12.74 -13.98
CA LEU A 496 5.43 11.58 -14.88
C LEU A 496 5.27 12.02 -16.36
N ALA A 497 4.50 13.07 -16.62
CA ALA A 497 4.40 13.64 -17.96
C ALA A 497 5.74 14.22 -18.43
N GLY A 498 6.47 14.91 -17.54
CA GLY A 498 7.79 15.48 -17.82
C GLY A 498 8.84 14.42 -18.17
N THR A 499 8.90 13.32 -17.42
CA THR A 499 9.86 12.23 -17.68
C THR A 499 9.54 11.51 -19.00
N LEU A 500 8.27 11.19 -19.27
CA LEU A 500 7.87 10.56 -20.52
C LEU A 500 8.16 11.44 -21.74
N ASP A 501 7.93 12.76 -21.63
CA ASP A 501 8.26 13.68 -22.70
C ASP A 501 9.78 13.80 -22.89
N PHE A 502 10.59 13.77 -21.83
CA PHE A 502 12.04 13.71 -21.91
C PHE A 502 12.53 12.46 -22.67
N PHE A 503 12.08 11.27 -22.28
CA PHE A 503 12.43 10.03 -22.99
C PHE A 503 11.97 10.05 -24.46
N SER A 504 10.79 10.60 -24.74
CA SER A 504 10.31 10.73 -26.11
C SER A 504 11.17 11.67 -26.98
N ARG A 505 11.73 12.73 -26.38
CA ARG A 505 12.66 13.66 -27.05
C ARG A 505 14.00 12.97 -27.29
N GLU A 506 14.50 12.23 -26.32
CA GLU A 506 15.78 11.52 -26.43
C GLU A 506 15.75 10.44 -27.51
N ILE A 507 14.66 9.65 -27.58
CA ILE A 507 14.45 8.66 -28.64
C ILE A 507 14.32 9.33 -30.02
N LYS A 508 13.66 10.48 -30.11
CA LYS A 508 13.61 11.29 -31.34
C LYS A 508 14.97 11.84 -31.74
N ASN A 509 15.81 12.21 -30.79
CA ASN A 509 17.18 12.66 -31.06
C ASN A 509 18.06 11.50 -31.55
N ILE A 510 17.99 10.32 -30.92
CA ILE A 510 18.75 9.12 -31.35
C ILE A 510 18.32 8.67 -32.76
N SER A 511 17.03 8.70 -33.07
CA SER A 511 16.53 8.38 -34.41
C SER A 511 16.88 9.42 -35.48
N ARG A 512 17.11 10.68 -35.09
CA ARG A 512 17.64 11.73 -35.98
C ARG A 512 19.14 11.62 -36.22
N ILE A 513 19.91 11.09 -35.26
CA ILE A 513 21.35 10.84 -35.41
C ILE A 513 21.63 9.60 -36.28
N ARG A 514 20.68 8.66 -36.38
CA ARG A 514 20.76 7.47 -37.24
C ARG A 514 20.28 7.69 -38.69
N ARG A 515 19.72 8.85 -39.02
CA ARG A 515 19.37 9.27 -40.39
C ARG A 515 20.37 10.30 -40.85
#